data_AF-A0A399EH49-F1
#
_entry.id   AF-A0A399EH49-F1
#
_cell.length_a   1.000
_cell.length_b   1.000
_cell.length_c   1.000
_cell.angle_alpha   90.00
_cell.angle_beta   90.00
_cell.angle_gamma   90.00
#
_symmetry.space_group_name_H-M   'P 1'
#
loop_
_entity.id
_entity.type
_entity.pdbx_description
1 polymer ?
#
loop_
_entity_poly.entity_id
_entity_poly.type
_entity_poly.pdbx_seq_one_letter_code
_entity_poly.pdbx_strand_id
1 'polypeptide(L)'
;MGTMRGIKLFQGYLWHPRELEFDPKQALPRQLGAGLEDGPVYVLIDPVRPPFAFFENGTPTAGQSFYQVTLLVRSEKPPHELKALTQPVSEELEPHLQATPQGVGWLLLEDLREV
;
A
#
# COMPACT_ATOMS: atom_id res chain seq x y z
N MET A 1 29.91 7.66 -3.64
CA MET A 1 28.62 8.34 -3.89
C MET A 1 27.73 7.34 -4.59
N GLY A 2 26.55 7.04 -4.03
CA GLY A 2 25.62 6.09 -4.63
C GLY A 2 24.98 6.69 -5.87
N THR A 3 24.46 5.85 -6.77
CA THR A 3 23.61 6.33 -7.87
C THR A 3 22.18 6.46 -7.36
N MET A 4 21.58 7.63 -7.55
CA MET A 4 20.17 7.88 -7.27
C MET A 4 19.29 6.92 -8.08
N ARG A 5 18.46 6.13 -7.40
CA ARG A 5 17.61 5.10 -8.04
C ARG A 5 16.20 5.15 -7.49
N GLY A 6 15.24 4.72 -8.31
CA GLY A 6 13.87 4.47 -7.87
C GLY A 6 13.79 3.09 -7.22
N ILE A 7 13.34 3.04 -5.97
CA ILE A 7 13.17 1.80 -5.21
C ILE A 7 11.69 1.63 -4.89
N LYS A 8 11.15 0.46 -5.25
CA LYS A 8 9.77 0.08 -4.96
C LYS A 8 9.72 -0.73 -3.67
N LEU A 9 8.96 -0.26 -2.70
CA LEU A 9 8.70 -0.92 -1.43
C LEU A 9 7.26 -1.41 -1.45
N PHE A 10 7.06 -2.71 -1.57
CA PHE A 10 5.73 -3.31 -1.46
C PHE A 10 5.19 -3.06 -0.05
N GLN A 11 3.95 -2.58 0.06
CA GLN A 11 3.32 -2.30 1.35
C GLN A 11 2.21 -3.28 1.67
N GLY A 12 1.53 -3.82 0.67
CA GLY A 12 0.39 -4.70 0.92
C GLY A 12 -0.64 -4.69 -0.18
N TYR A 13 -1.86 -5.06 0.20
CA TYR A 13 -3.00 -5.16 -0.69
C TYR A 13 -4.16 -4.30 -0.20
N LEU A 14 -4.95 -3.82 -1.16
CA LEU A 14 -6.22 -3.15 -0.95
C LEU A 14 -7.27 -3.86 -1.81
N TRP A 15 -8.49 -3.99 -1.31
CA TRP A 15 -9.59 -4.56 -2.08
C TRP A 15 -10.92 -3.89 -1.77
N HIS A 16 -11.86 -4.05 -2.68
CA HIS A 16 -13.26 -3.63 -2.49
C HIS A 16 -14.21 -4.48 -3.34
N PRO A 17 -15.51 -4.53 -3.02
CA PRO A 17 -16.50 -5.22 -3.83
C PRO A 17 -16.54 -4.64 -5.25
N ARG A 18 -16.67 -5.48 -6.27
CA ARG A 18 -16.65 -5.02 -7.67
C ARG A 18 -17.80 -4.09 -8.02
N GLU A 19 -18.92 -4.27 -7.33
CA GLU A 19 -20.13 -3.46 -7.43
C GLU A 19 -20.02 -2.10 -6.73
N LEU A 20 -19.01 -1.90 -5.88
CA LEU A 20 -18.76 -0.62 -5.23
C LEU A 20 -18.05 0.32 -6.22
N GLU A 21 -18.65 1.47 -6.51
CA GLU A 21 -18.02 2.55 -7.27
C GLU A 21 -16.93 3.23 -6.42
N PHE A 22 -15.73 2.65 -6.44
CA PHE A 22 -14.57 3.15 -5.73
C PHE A 22 -13.32 3.08 -6.63
N ASP A 23 -12.63 4.20 -6.78
CA ASP A 23 -11.33 4.28 -7.44
C ASP A 23 -10.25 4.58 -6.40
N PRO A 24 -9.46 3.57 -6.00
CA PRO A 24 -8.45 3.79 -4.98
C PRO A 24 -7.35 4.78 -5.38
N LYS A 25 -7.08 4.96 -6.69
CA LYS A 25 -6.09 5.94 -7.18
C LYS A 25 -6.54 7.38 -6.99
N GLN A 26 -7.85 7.60 -6.85
CA GLN A 26 -8.43 8.90 -6.57
C GLN A 26 -8.66 9.10 -5.07
N ALA A 27 -8.99 8.02 -4.35
CA ALA A 27 -9.27 8.08 -2.92
C ALA A 27 -8.00 8.22 -2.05
N LEU A 28 -6.89 7.58 -2.46
CA LEU A 28 -5.65 7.61 -1.70
C LEU A 28 -4.71 8.73 -2.18
N PRO A 29 -3.89 9.30 -1.28
CA PRO A 29 -2.93 10.31 -1.64
C PRO A 29 -1.89 9.75 -2.60
N ARG A 30 -1.50 10.54 -3.61
CA ARG A 30 -0.48 10.16 -4.59
C ARG A 30 0.94 10.20 -4.03
N GLN A 31 1.14 10.98 -2.97
CA GLN A 31 2.40 11.19 -2.30
C GLN A 31 2.19 11.29 -0.79
N LEU A 32 3.15 10.77 -0.03
CA LEU A 32 3.22 10.82 1.42
C LEU A 32 4.64 11.22 1.84
N GLY A 33 4.85 11.49 3.13
CA GLY A 33 6.18 11.60 3.69
C GLY A 33 6.96 12.82 3.19
N ALA A 34 6.28 13.95 2.95
CA ALA A 34 6.92 15.19 2.48
C ALA A 34 8.04 15.70 3.41
N GLY A 35 8.07 15.25 4.67
CA GLY A 35 9.12 15.55 5.66
C GLY A 35 10.15 14.43 5.87
N LEU A 36 10.12 13.35 5.10
CA LEU A 36 11.11 12.28 5.20
C LEU A 36 12.46 12.72 4.64
N GLU A 37 13.55 12.21 5.23
CA GLU A 37 14.93 12.52 4.84
C GLU A 37 15.21 12.20 3.37
N ASP A 38 14.68 11.09 2.87
CA ASP A 38 14.81 10.62 1.49
C ASP A 38 13.79 11.28 0.53
N GLY A 39 13.06 12.29 1.00
CA GLY A 39 12.04 13.02 0.24
C GLY A 39 10.68 12.32 0.21
N PRO A 40 9.70 12.89 -0.54
CA PRO A 40 8.36 12.33 -0.61
C PRO A 40 8.37 10.96 -1.30
N VAL A 41 7.54 10.06 -0.78
CA VAL A 41 7.28 8.76 -1.39
C VAL A 41 6.05 8.83 -2.27
N TYR A 42 6.06 8.14 -3.40
CA TYR A 42 4.92 8.08 -4.30
C TYR A 42 4.14 6.81 -4.04
N VAL A 43 2.83 6.93 -3.83
CA VAL A 43 1.94 5.79 -3.62
C VAL A 43 1.50 5.27 -4.99
N LEU A 44 1.86 4.04 -5.28
CA LEU A 44 1.47 3.30 -6.48
C LEU A 44 0.40 2.28 -6.10
N ILE A 45 -0.67 2.26 -6.89
CA ILE A 45 -1.80 1.35 -6.71
C ILE A 45 -2.01 0.64 -8.04
N ASP A 46 -1.77 -0.66 -8.07
CA ASP A 46 -1.82 -1.44 -9.30
C ASP A 46 -2.86 -2.56 -9.18
N PRO A 47 -3.82 -2.71 -10.10
CA PRO A 47 -4.78 -3.79 -10.05
C PRO A 47 -4.08 -5.15 -10.23
N VAL A 48 -4.44 -6.11 -9.39
CA VAL A 48 -3.85 -7.46 -9.38
C VAL A 48 -4.94 -8.52 -9.24
N ARG A 49 -4.57 -9.78 -9.53
CA ARG A 49 -5.43 -10.90 -9.16
C ARG A 49 -5.39 -11.08 -7.63
N PRO A 50 -6.49 -11.55 -7.02
CA PRO A 50 -6.48 -11.85 -5.59
C PRO A 50 -5.30 -12.76 -5.22
N PRO A 51 -4.48 -12.41 -4.21
CA PRO A 51 -3.34 -13.23 -3.81
C PRO A 51 -3.75 -14.53 -3.09
N PHE A 52 -5.02 -14.62 -2.68
CA PHE A 52 -5.63 -15.79 -2.05
C PHE A 52 -7.07 -15.97 -2.53
N ALA A 53 -7.61 -17.19 -2.41
CA ALA A 53 -8.94 -17.54 -2.91
C ALA A 53 -10.09 -17.21 -1.94
N PHE A 54 -9.82 -17.23 -0.63
CA PHE A 54 -10.81 -17.00 0.42
C PHE A 54 -10.22 -16.11 1.52
N PHE A 55 -11.04 -15.23 2.09
CA PHE A 55 -10.71 -14.50 3.31
C PHE A 55 -10.71 -15.44 4.53
N GLU A 56 -10.20 -14.95 5.67
CA GLU A 56 -10.14 -15.72 6.92
C GLU A 56 -11.52 -16.19 7.41
N ASN A 57 -12.58 -15.45 7.09
CA ASN A 57 -13.96 -15.82 7.40
C ASN A 57 -14.57 -16.85 6.41
N GLY A 58 -13.79 -17.36 5.45
CA GLY A 58 -14.22 -18.33 4.45
C GLY A 58 -14.95 -17.75 3.24
N THR A 59 -15.15 -16.43 3.15
CA THR A 59 -15.80 -15.80 1.99
C THR A 59 -14.86 -15.73 0.78
N PRO A 60 -15.34 -15.95 -0.45
CA PRO A 60 -14.50 -15.94 -1.64
C PRO A 60 -14.04 -14.53 -2.03
N THR A 61 -12.78 -14.38 -2.43
CA THR A 61 -12.21 -13.12 -2.92
C THR A 61 -12.62 -12.76 -4.34
N ALA A 62 -13.21 -13.70 -5.08
CA ALA A 62 -13.56 -13.54 -6.48
C ALA A 62 -14.55 -12.39 -6.76
N GLY A 63 -15.37 -12.01 -5.77
CA GLY A 63 -16.29 -10.86 -5.85
C GLY A 63 -15.63 -9.49 -5.67
N GLN A 64 -14.31 -9.46 -5.41
CA GLN A 64 -13.59 -8.23 -5.10
C GLN A 64 -12.67 -7.81 -6.26
N SER A 65 -12.38 -6.52 -6.30
CA SER A 65 -11.27 -5.93 -7.04
C SER A 65 -10.09 -5.79 -6.11
N PHE A 66 -8.92 -6.32 -6.49
CA PHE A 66 -7.70 -6.27 -5.69
C PHE A 66 -6.66 -5.35 -6.31
N TYR A 67 -5.91 -4.69 -5.45
CA TYR A 67 -4.83 -3.78 -5.81
C TYR A 67 -3.63 -4.06 -4.93
N GLN A 68 -2.45 -4.02 -5.54
CA GLN A 68 -1.18 -3.96 -4.84
C GLN A 68 -0.87 -2.49 -4.52
N VAL A 69 -0.51 -2.23 -3.26
CA VAL A 69 -0.05 -0.92 -2.79
C VAL A 69 1.48 -0.96 -2.67
N THR A 70 2.16 -0.03 -3.31
CA THR A 70 3.63 0.04 -3.35
C THR A 70 4.09 1.48 -3.21
N LEU A 71 5.12 1.73 -2.41
CA LEU A 71 5.77 3.03 -2.33
C LEU A 71 6.93 3.07 -3.31
N LEU A 72 7.04 4.15 -4.06
CA LEU A 72 8.21 4.46 -4.88
C LEU A 72 8.98 5.61 -4.22
N VAL A 73 10.21 5.33 -3.80
CA VAL A 73 11.13 6.33 -3.25
C VAL A 73 12.33 6.51 -4.17
N ARG A 74 12.89 7.71 -4.22
CA ARG A 74 14.15 7.99 -4.91
C ARG A 74 15.23 8.14 -3.86
N SER A 75 16.14 7.18 -3.76
CA SER A 75 17.21 7.22 -2.76
C SER A 75 18.52 6.66 -3.33
N GLU A 76 19.62 7.08 -2.72
CA GLU A 76 20.96 6.47 -2.92
C GLU A 76 21.19 5.29 -1.97
N LYS A 77 20.41 5.21 -0.87
CA LYS A 77 20.52 4.17 0.15
C LYS A 77 20.12 2.80 -0.41
N PRO A 78 20.70 1.71 0.12
CA PRO A 78 20.27 0.36 -0.24
C PRO A 78 18.85 0.04 0.31
N PRO A 79 18.10 -0.88 -0.32
CA PRO A 79 16.70 -1.17 0.08
C PRO A 79 16.50 -1.55 1.55
N HIS A 80 17.46 -2.21 2.19
CA HIS A 80 17.34 -2.64 3.59
C HIS A 80 17.36 -1.46 4.57
N GLU A 81 18.00 -0.34 4.22
CA GLU A 81 17.99 0.89 5.04
C GLU A 81 16.68 1.67 4.88
N LEU A 82 15.97 1.49 3.76
CA LEU A 82 14.70 2.15 3.49
C LEU A 82 13.50 1.47 4.18
N LYS A 83 13.72 0.32 4.83
CA LYS A 83 12.69 -0.32 5.65
C LYS A 83 12.19 0.60 6.77
N ALA A 84 13.05 1.48 7.30
CA ALA A 84 12.65 2.46 8.30
C ALA A 84 11.63 3.49 7.78
N LEU A 85 11.48 3.66 6.47
CA LEU A 85 10.49 4.55 5.87
C LEU A 85 9.09 3.91 5.79
N THR A 86 8.95 2.58 5.91
CA THR A 86 7.65 1.93 5.73
C THR A 86 6.71 2.33 6.87
N GLN A 87 7.14 2.16 8.12
CA GLN A 87 6.34 2.46 9.31
C GLN A 87 5.74 3.89 9.31
N PRO A 88 6.50 4.99 9.19
CA PRO A 88 5.94 6.34 9.22
C PRO A 88 5.01 6.61 8.03
N VAL A 89 5.28 6.02 6.86
CA VAL A 89 4.41 6.17 5.70
C VAL A 89 3.11 5.40 5.88
N SER A 90 3.17 4.20 6.45
CA SER A 90 1.99 3.40 6.78
C SER A 90 1.12 4.10 7.83
N GLU A 91 1.73 4.72 8.85
CA GLU A 91 1.03 5.57 9.82
C GLU A 91 0.36 6.79 9.16
N GLU A 92 1.01 7.40 8.16
CA GLU A 92 0.43 8.51 7.40
C GLU A 92 -0.68 8.04 6.43
N LEU A 93 -0.58 6.83 5.89
CA LEU A 93 -1.55 6.24 4.98
C LEU A 93 -2.82 5.75 5.72
N GLU A 94 -2.69 5.32 6.97
CA GLU A 94 -3.75 4.70 7.76
C GLU A 94 -5.03 5.57 7.85
N PRO A 95 -4.99 6.88 8.15
CA PRO A 95 -6.20 7.72 8.15
C PRO A 95 -6.90 7.78 6.80
N HIS A 96 -6.16 7.69 5.69
CA HIS A 96 -6.74 7.68 4.35
C HIS A 96 -7.43 6.35 4.05
N LEU A 97 -6.86 5.24 4.53
CA LEU A 97 -7.48 3.91 4.43
C LEU A 97 -8.74 3.84 5.29
N GLN A 98 -8.70 4.34 6.52
CA GLN A 98 -9.86 4.39 7.42
C GLN A 98 -11.00 5.30 6.89
N ALA A 99 -10.68 6.31 6.08
CA ALA A 99 -11.66 7.18 5.45
C ALA A 99 -12.32 6.58 4.19
N THR A 100 -11.88 5.39 3.75
CA THR A 100 -12.48 4.72 2.59
C THR A 100 -13.90 4.22 2.90
N PRO A 101 -14.76 4.05 1.87
CA PRO A 101 -16.12 3.57 2.08
C PRO A 101 -16.19 2.19 2.76
N GLN A 102 -17.30 1.93 3.44
CA GLN A 102 -17.58 0.62 4.00
C GLN A 102 -17.49 -0.48 2.93
N GLY A 103 -16.77 -1.56 3.25
CA GLY A 103 -16.53 -2.68 2.34
C GLY A 103 -15.16 -2.64 1.66
N VAL A 104 -14.48 -1.50 1.66
CA VAL A 104 -13.04 -1.45 1.35
C VAL A 104 -12.27 -2.11 2.49
N GLY A 105 -11.37 -3.02 2.14
CA GLY A 105 -10.47 -3.68 3.09
C GLY A 105 -9.02 -3.57 2.62
N TRP A 106 -8.09 -3.63 3.55
CA TRP A 106 -6.66 -3.58 3.28
C TRP A 106 -5.90 -4.54 4.19
N LEU A 107 -4.69 -4.88 3.75
CA LEU A 107 -3.72 -5.64 4.51
C LEU A 107 -2.35 -5.07 4.20
N LEU A 108 -1.76 -4.34 5.15
CA LEU A 108 -0.40 -3.83 5.04
C LEU A 108 0.58 -4.80 5.72
N LEU A 109 1.82 -4.84 5.23
CA LEU A 109 2.87 -5.71 5.76
C LEU A 109 3.22 -5.39 7.21
N GLU A 110 3.07 -4.14 7.65
CA GLU A 110 3.30 -3.74 9.05
C GLU A 110 2.27 -4.40 9.99
N ASP A 111 1.07 -4.71 9.48
CA ASP A 111 -0.01 -5.34 10.26
C ASP A 111 0.15 -6.87 10.35
N LEU A 112 1.09 -7.44 9.59
CA LEU A 112 1.39 -8.87 9.65
C LEU A 112 2.16 -9.19 10.92
N ARG A 113 1.55 -10.01 11.78
CA ARG A 113 2.17 -10.52 13.01
C ARG A 113 3.13 -11.68 12.69
N GLU A 114 4.24 -11.75 13.43
CA GLU A 114 5.12 -12.93 13.41
C GLU A 114 4.36 -14.18 13.88
N VAL A 115 4.68 -15.32 13.26
CA VAL A 115 4.13 -16.66 13.56
C VAL A 115 5.15 -17.54 14.26
#